data_AF-A0A259FTG4-F1
#
_entry.id   AF-A0A259FTG4-F1
#
_cell.length_a   1.000
_cell.length_b   1.000
_cell.length_c   1.000
_cell.angle_alpha   90.00
_cell.angle_beta   90.00
_cell.angle_gamma   90.00
#
_symmetry.space_group_name_H-M   'P 1'
#
loop_
_entity.id
_entity.type
_entity.pdbx_description
1 polymer ?
#
loop_
_entity_poly.entity_id
_entity_poly.type
_entity_poly.pdbx_seq_one_letter_code
_entity_poly.pdbx_strand_id
1 'polypeptide(L)'
;MHFSIWLWLDLDWNLLEMGKDVIKRPFITMGFLSFVMLIPLALSSNHWMQRKLGRRWAQLHRMVYLIAITVILHYWWHKAGKNDLDTVSIYALIVILLLSCRIPYVRKRLSLKLTP
;
A
#
# COMPACT_ATOMS: atom_id res chain seq x y z
N MET A 1 5.40 -11.62 -6.97
CA MET A 1 4.95 -12.98 -6.60
C MET A 1 3.61 -13.04 -5.85
N HIS A 2 3.12 -12.00 -5.18
CA HIS A 2 1.85 -12.09 -4.44
C HIS A 2 0.60 -12.20 -5.34
N PHE A 3 0.48 -11.34 -6.35
CA PHE A 3 -0.63 -11.34 -7.30
C PHE A 3 -0.68 -12.61 -8.18
N SER A 4 0.49 -13.08 -8.62
CA SER A 4 0.60 -14.24 -9.51
C SER A 4 0.10 -15.53 -8.84
N ILE A 5 0.30 -15.68 -7.53
CA ILE A 5 -0.21 -16.83 -6.78
C ILE A 5 -1.73 -16.80 -6.78
N TRP A 6 -2.35 -15.67 -6.47
CA TRP A 6 -3.81 -15.56 -6.47
C TRP A 6 -4.41 -15.84 -7.86
N LEU A 7 -3.82 -15.26 -8.93
CA LEU A 7 -4.36 -15.43 -10.29
C LEU A 7 -4.20 -16.86 -10.82
N TRP A 8 -3.10 -17.54 -10.48
CA TRP A 8 -2.83 -18.91 -10.92
C TRP A 8 -3.55 -19.94 -10.05
N LEU A 9 -3.38 -19.87 -8.72
CA LEU A 9 -3.72 -20.94 -7.79
C LEU A 9 -5.19 -20.86 -7.32
N ASP A 10 -5.74 -19.66 -7.12
CA ASP A 10 -7.12 -19.49 -6.66
C ASP A 10 -8.12 -19.38 -7.81
N LEU A 11 -7.64 -19.05 -9.02
CA LEU A 11 -8.50 -18.60 -10.11
C LEU A 11 -8.32 -19.33 -11.44
N ASP A 12 -7.30 -20.19 -11.57
CA ASP A 12 -7.02 -20.96 -12.78
C ASP A 12 -7.04 -20.08 -14.06
N TRP A 13 -6.43 -18.88 -13.99
CA TRP A 13 -6.41 -17.90 -15.10
C TRP A 13 -7.77 -17.34 -15.56
N ASN A 14 -8.85 -17.58 -14.79
CA ASN A 14 -10.18 -17.12 -15.13
C ASN A 14 -10.39 -15.63 -14.75
N LEU A 15 -10.08 -14.74 -15.70
CA LEU A 15 -10.22 -13.28 -15.53
C LEU A 15 -11.67 -12.82 -15.25
N LEU A 16 -12.67 -13.64 -15.58
CA LEU A 16 -14.08 -13.29 -15.39
C LEU A 16 -14.50 -13.53 -13.93
N GLU A 17 -14.05 -14.63 -13.34
CA GLU A 17 -14.16 -14.88 -11.90
C GLU A 17 -13.31 -13.88 -11.10
N MET A 18 -12.18 -13.43 -11.67
CA MET A 18 -11.35 -12.35 -11.09
C MET A 18 -12.12 -11.07 -10.87
N GLY A 19 -12.81 -10.59 -11.90
CA GLY A 19 -13.60 -9.37 -11.82
C GLY A 19 -14.71 -9.50 -10.76
N LYS A 20 -15.39 -10.65 -10.72
CA LYS A 20 -16.43 -10.90 -9.72
C LYS A 20 -15.85 -10.92 -8.31
N ASP A 21 -14.75 -11.63 -8.08
CA ASP A 21 -14.19 -11.79 -6.74
C ASP A 21 -13.59 -10.47 -6.22
N VAL A 22 -12.97 -9.67 -7.11
CA VAL A 22 -12.55 -8.29 -6.82
C VAL A 22 -13.75 -7.46 -6.35
N ILE A 23 -14.86 -7.45 -7.09
CA ILE A 23 -16.05 -6.64 -6.72
C ILE A 23 -16.72 -7.15 -5.44
N LYS A 24 -16.78 -8.48 -5.27
CA LYS A 24 -17.49 -9.13 -4.17
C LYS A 24 -16.72 -9.06 -2.85
N ARG A 25 -15.40 -8.90 -2.91
CA ARG A 25 -14.50 -8.89 -1.75
C ARG A 25 -13.72 -7.57 -1.66
N PRO A 26 -14.15 -6.63 -0.80
CA PRO A 26 -13.50 -5.32 -0.67
C PRO A 26 -12.05 -5.39 -0.18
N PHE A 27 -11.60 -6.52 0.38
CA PHE A 27 -10.19 -6.71 0.67
C PHE A 27 -9.36 -6.87 -0.62
N ILE A 28 -9.85 -7.64 -1.59
CA ILE A 28 -9.12 -7.88 -2.85
C ILE A 28 -9.04 -6.59 -3.67
N THR A 29 -10.10 -5.77 -3.72
CA THR A 29 -10.07 -4.47 -4.40
C THR A 29 -8.96 -3.57 -3.87
N MET A 30 -8.79 -3.47 -2.54
CA MET A 30 -7.78 -2.62 -1.91
C MET A 30 -6.36 -3.12 -2.25
N GLY A 31 -6.14 -4.44 -2.19
CA GLY A 31 -4.86 -5.04 -2.60
C GLY A 31 -4.54 -4.80 -4.07
N PHE A 32 -5.52 -4.98 -4.95
CA PHE A 32 -5.39 -4.75 -6.38
C PHE A 32 -5.13 -3.27 -6.70
N LEU A 33 -5.86 -2.35 -6.07
CA LEU A 33 -5.66 -0.91 -6.24
C LEU A 33 -4.24 -0.49 -5.82
N SER A 34 -3.76 -1.01 -4.69
CA SER A 34 -2.39 -0.78 -4.23
C SER A 34 -1.36 -1.28 -5.24
N PHE A 35 -1.57 -2.47 -5.80
CA PHE A 35 -0.71 -3.03 -6.84
C PHE A 35 -0.68 -2.15 -8.10
N VAL A 36 -1.85 -1.72 -8.58
CA VAL A 36 -1.95 -0.83 -9.74
C VAL A 36 -1.25 0.51 -9.48
N MET A 37 -1.38 1.07 -8.27
CA MET A 37 -0.69 2.31 -7.89
C MET A 37 0.84 2.13 -7.73
N LEU A 38 1.32 0.93 -7.41
CA LEU A 38 2.75 0.62 -7.33
C LEU A 38 3.40 0.53 -8.72
N ILE A 39 2.68 0.17 -9.78
CA ILE A 39 3.21 0.09 -11.16
C ILE A 39 3.85 1.41 -11.63
N PRO A 40 3.15 2.57 -11.63
CA PRO A 40 3.75 3.83 -12.04
C PRO A 40 4.89 4.26 -11.12
N LEU A 41 4.83 3.88 -9.84
CA LEU A 41 5.87 4.17 -8.87
C LEU A 41 7.16 3.36 -9.15
N ALA A 42 7.02 2.09 -9.48
CA ALA A 42 8.12 1.21 -9.86
C ALA A 42 8.74 1.65 -11.20
N LEU A 43 7.90 1.98 -12.19
CA LEU A 43 8.38 2.51 -13.48
C LEU A 43 9.10 3.86 -13.31
N SER A 44 8.61 4.73 -12.42
CA SER A 44 9.25 6.01 -12.11
C SER A 44 10.40 5.91 -11.10
N SER A 45 10.78 4.70 -10.67
CA SER A 45 11.94 4.46 -9.81
C SER A 45 13.27 4.59 -10.55
N ASN A 46 13.27 4.77 -11.87
CA ASN A 46 14.49 4.96 -12.64
C ASN A 46 15.07 6.37 -12.40
N HIS A 47 16.37 6.46 -12.11
CA HIS A 47 17.08 7.74 -11.89
C HIS A 47 16.91 8.72 -13.06
N TRP A 48 16.83 8.21 -14.29
CA TRP A 48 16.57 9.04 -15.47
C TRP A 48 15.19 9.71 -15.41
N MET A 49 14.17 8.94 -15.01
CA MET A 49 12.79 9.42 -14.89
C MET A 49 12.64 10.43 -13.74
N GLN A 50 13.34 10.20 -12.63
CA GLN A 50 13.39 11.13 -11.48
C GLN A 50 13.93 12.51 -11.90
N ARG A 51 15.05 12.54 -12.64
CA ARG A 51 15.65 13.78 -13.13
C ARG A 51 14.76 14.48 -14.17
N LYS A 52 14.07 13.69 -15.03
CA LYS A 52 13.19 14.22 -16.09
C LYS A 52 11.87 14.81 -15.56
N LEU A 53 11.25 14.19 -14.55
CA LEU A 53 9.96 14.66 -14.00
C LEU A 53 10.10 15.73 -12.92
N GLY A 54 11.24 15.79 -12.20
CA GLY A 54 11.52 16.80 -11.18
C GLY A 54 10.35 16.98 -10.19
N ARG A 55 9.65 18.13 -10.26
CA ARG A 55 8.57 18.50 -9.33
C ARG A 55 7.32 17.60 -9.43
N ARG A 56 7.03 17.04 -10.61
CA ARG A 56 5.92 16.08 -10.81
C ARG A 56 6.23 14.72 -10.17
N TRP A 57 7.51 14.34 -10.08
CA TRP A 57 7.91 13.11 -9.40
C TRP A 57 7.55 13.13 -7.91
N ALA A 58 7.68 14.29 -7.25
CA ALA A 58 7.28 14.44 -5.85
C ALA A 58 5.76 14.30 -5.63
N GLN A 59 4.94 14.62 -6.63
CA GLN A 59 3.48 14.39 -6.57
C GLN A 59 3.15 12.90 -6.76
N LEU A 60 3.79 12.23 -7.73
CA LEU A 60 3.64 10.78 -7.91
C LEU A 60 4.11 10.01 -6.68
N HIS A 61 5.24 10.40 -6.10
CA HIS A 61 5.76 9.76 -4.90
C HIS A 61 4.84 9.96 -3.69
N ARG A 62 4.01 11.00 -3.68
CA ARG A 62 3.01 11.23 -2.62
C ARG A 62 1.91 10.16 -2.62
N MET A 63 1.71 9.46 -3.73
CA MET A 63 0.76 8.33 -3.81
C MET A 63 1.16 7.17 -2.91
N VAL A 64 2.43 7.07 -2.49
CA VAL A 64 2.90 6.08 -1.49
C VAL A 64 2.10 6.17 -0.19
N TYR A 65 1.69 7.36 0.22
CA TYR A 65 0.89 7.53 1.43
C TYR A 65 -0.51 6.93 1.29
N LEU A 66 -1.13 7.09 0.11
CA LEU A 66 -2.40 6.43 -0.21
C LEU A 66 -2.23 4.91 -0.24
N ILE A 67 -1.19 4.42 -0.93
CA ILE A 67 -0.87 2.99 -1.00
C ILE A 67 -0.70 2.39 0.40
N ALA A 68 0.02 3.08 1.30
CA ALA A 68 0.23 2.62 2.66
C ALA A 68 -1.09 2.44 3.42
N ILE A 69 -2.01 3.40 3.31
CA ILE A 69 -3.35 3.31 3.93
C ILE A 69 -4.12 2.12 3.35
N THR A 70 -4.14 2.00 2.03
CA THR A 70 -4.86 0.92 1.33
C THR A 70 -4.30 -0.46 1.69
N VAL A 71 -2.98 -0.62 1.85
CA VAL A 71 -2.34 -1.88 2.25
C VAL A 71 -2.69 -2.27 3.68
N ILE A 72 -2.71 -1.32 4.62
CA ILE A 72 -3.14 -1.58 6.00
C ILE A 72 -4.61 -2.01 6.02
N LEU A 73 -5.45 -1.33 5.26
CA LEU A 73 -6.88 -1.60 5.18
C LEU A 73 -7.16 -2.98 4.54
N HIS A 74 -6.40 -3.35 3.51
CA HIS A 74 -6.40 -4.70 2.93
C HIS A 74 -6.09 -5.77 3.98
N TYR A 75 -5.01 -5.60 4.75
CA TYR A 75 -4.59 -6.58 5.76
C TYR A 75 -5.59 -6.68 6.92
N TRP A 76 -6.15 -5.55 7.36
CA TRP A 76 -7.18 -5.51 8.38
C TRP A 76 -8.42 -6.30 7.93
N TRP A 77 -8.93 -6.01 6.74
CA TRP A 77 -10.15 -6.67 6.25
C TRP A 77 -9.95 -8.17 6.04
N HIS A 78 -8.77 -8.59 5.57
CA HIS A 78 -8.44 -10.00 5.41
C HIS A 78 -8.51 -10.79 6.73
N LYS A 79 -8.02 -10.19 7.83
CA LYS A 79 -8.02 -10.84 9.14
C LYS A 79 -9.27 -10.60 9.98
N ALA A 80 -10.03 -9.53 9.71
CA ALA A 80 -11.30 -9.26 10.39
C ALA A 80 -12.30 -10.41 10.23
N GLY A 81 -12.25 -11.14 9.10
CA GLY A 81 -13.08 -12.32 8.86
C GLY A 81 -12.75 -13.55 9.71
N LYS A 82 -11.61 -13.57 10.42
CA LYS A 82 -11.18 -14.71 11.27
C LYS A 82 -11.19 -14.40 12.77
N ASN A 83 -11.65 -13.21 13.17
CA ASN A 83 -11.68 -12.72 14.56
C ASN A 83 -10.31 -12.64 15.29
N ASP A 84 -9.20 -12.98 14.62
CA ASP A 84 -7.83 -12.86 15.14
C ASP A 84 -7.27 -11.44 14.97
N LEU A 85 -7.93 -10.46 15.58
CA LEU A 85 -7.59 -9.04 15.46
C LEU A 85 -6.31 -8.65 16.21
N ASP A 86 -5.88 -9.40 17.21
CA ASP A 86 -4.74 -9.05 18.06
C ASP A 86 -3.42 -8.93 17.28
N THR A 87 -3.07 -9.97 16.50
CA THR A 87 -1.82 -9.94 15.73
C THR A 87 -1.84 -8.85 14.66
N VAL A 88 -3.01 -8.61 14.06
CA VAL A 88 -3.20 -7.61 12.99
C VAL A 88 -2.95 -6.22 13.51
N SER A 89 -3.50 -5.93 14.69
CA SER A 89 -3.42 -4.63 15.31
C SER A 89 -1.96 -4.29 15.61
N ILE A 90 -1.17 -5.25 16.07
CA ILE A 90 0.27 -5.08 16.33
C ILE A 90 1.04 -4.80 15.04
N TYR A 91 0.85 -5.59 13.99
CA TYR A 91 1.53 -5.36 12.70
C TYR A 91 1.10 -4.04 12.05
N ALA A 92 -0.20 -3.72 12.08
CA ALA A 92 -0.73 -2.45 11.60
C ALA A 92 -0.13 -1.28 12.38
N LEU A 93 -0.06 -1.37 13.70
CA LEU A 93 0.54 -0.35 14.57
C LEU A 93 2.01 -0.14 14.21
N ILE A 94 2.81 -1.21 14.11
CA ILE A 94 4.24 -1.12 13.77
C ILE A 94 4.42 -0.47 12.39
N VAL A 95 3.65 -0.90 11.39
CA VAL A 95 3.71 -0.35 10.03
C VAL A 95 3.31 1.13 10.01
N ILE A 96 2.23 1.51 10.69
CA ILE A 96 1.78 2.90 10.84
C ILE A 96 2.86 3.74 11.53
N LEU A 97 3.49 3.21 12.57
CA LEU A 97 4.49 3.92 13.37
C LEU A 97 5.78 4.13 12.57
N LEU A 98 6.24 3.11 11.83
CA LEU A 98 7.37 3.20 10.91
C LEU A 98 7.10 4.16 9.74
N LEU A 99 5.91 4.10 9.13
CA LEU A 99 5.50 5.02 8.07
C LEU A 99 5.42 6.46 8.60
N SER A 100 4.85 6.65 9.79
CA SER A 100 4.76 7.95 10.45
C SER A 100 6.15 8.52 10.74
N CYS A 101 7.12 7.69 11.15
CA CYS A 101 8.50 8.10 11.35
C CYS A 101 9.16 8.58 10.05
N ARG A 102 8.79 7.99 8.91
CA ARG A 102 9.37 8.32 7.59
C ARG A 102 8.76 9.57 6.94
N ILE A 103 7.64 10.08 7.47
CA ILE A 103 7.02 11.30 6.97
C ILE A 103 7.88 12.51 7.38
N PRO A 104 8.44 13.30 6.43
CA PRO A 104 9.27 14.47 6.74
C PRO A 104 8.49 15.57 7.50
N TYR A 105 7.16 15.59 7.40
CA TYR A 105 6.27 16.43 8.21
C TYR A 105 6.25 16.03 9.69
N VAL A 106 6.24 14.73 10.00
CA VAL A 106 6.34 14.23 11.39
C VAL A 106 7.75 14.43 11.91
N ARG A 107 8.79 14.21 11.09
CA ARG A 107 10.18 14.50 11.45
C ARG A 107 10.40 15.99 11.76
N LYS A 108 9.78 16.90 10.99
CA LYS A 108 9.75 18.35 11.30
C LYS A 108 8.99 18.68 12.59
N ARG A 109 7.84 18.03 12.84
CA ARG A 109 7.09 18.23 14.10
C ARG A 109 7.81 17.66 15.32
N LEU A 110 8.53 16.55 15.15
CA LEU A 110 9.34 15.94 16.20
C LEU A 110 10.58 16.78 16.49
N SER A 111 11.25 17.30 15.44
CA SER A 111 12.39 18.20 15.61
C SER A 111 12.00 19.54 16.23
N LEU A 112 10.77 20.02 15.99
CA LEU A 112 10.22 21.23 16.62
C LEU A 112 9.85 21.03 18.11
N LYS A 113 9.63 19.78 18.55
CA LYS A 113 9.41 19.46 19.97
C LYS A 113 10.69 19.14 20.73
N LEU A 114 11.84 19.07 20.05
CA LEU A 114 13.14 18.70 20.62
C LEU A 114 14.15 19.87 20.64
N THR A 115 13.74 21.07 20.22
CA THR A 115 14.45 22.31 20.54
C THR A 115 13.86 22.90 21.83
N PRO A 116 14.69 23.20 22.85
CA PRO A 116 14.27 23.49 24.23
C PRO A 116 13.36 24.71 24.36
#